data_AF-A0A968TA62-F1
#
_entry.id   AF-A0A968TA62-F1
#
_cell.length_a   1.000
_cell.length_b   1.000
_cell.length_c   1.000
_cell.angle_alpha   90.00
_cell.angle_beta   90.00
_cell.angle_gamma   90.00
#
_symmetry.space_group_name_H-M   'P 1'
#
loop_
_entity.id
_entity.type
_entity.pdbx_description
1 polymer ?
#
loop_
_entity_poly.entity_id
_entity_poly.type
_entity_poly.pdbx_seq_one_letter_code
_entity_poly.pdbx_strand_id
1 'polypeptide(L)'
;MTLEQLTLLGHATAELQKALQGSAKRRPVALDTPTVAKRVGISGSTLSRAKREGKLPYQVPFEGKTAVIDFAYRRKNKDFWRLEEE
;
A
#
# COMPACT_ATOMS: atom_id res chain seq x y z
N MET A 1 4.97 8.87 46.73
CA MET A 1 5.20 8.76 45.27
C MET A 1 5.99 9.97 44.84
N THR A 2 7.17 9.78 44.23
CA THR A 2 8.07 10.87 43.85
C THR A 2 7.83 11.30 42.40
N LEU A 3 7.93 12.61 42.14
CA LEU A 3 7.67 13.25 40.85
C LEU A 3 8.49 12.67 39.69
N GLU A 4 9.67 12.13 39.96
CA GLU A 4 10.59 11.56 38.97
C GLU A 4 10.05 10.29 38.30
N GLN A 5 9.21 9.50 39.00
CA GLN A 5 8.61 8.30 38.44
C GLN A 5 7.51 8.61 37.42
N LEU A 6 6.83 9.75 37.55
CA LEU A 6 5.81 10.21 36.61
C LEU A 6 6.44 10.66 35.28
N THR A 7 7.64 11.24 35.33
CA THR A 7 8.33 11.77 34.15
C THR A 7 8.87 10.64 33.26
N LEU A 8 9.44 9.59 33.85
CA LEU A 8 9.93 8.42 33.11
C LEU A 8 8.79 7.66 32.41
N LEU A 9 7.62 7.53 33.05
CA LEU A 9 6.44 6.93 32.43
C LEU A 9 5.90 7.80 31.28
N GLY A 10 5.92 9.13 31.43
CA GLY A 10 5.50 10.07 30.37
C GLY A 10 6.42 10.05 29.14
N HIS A 11 7.72 9.85 29.33
CA HIS A 11 8.66 9.71 28.21
C HIS A 11 8.50 8.37 27.49
N ALA A 12 8.31 7.26 28.22
CA ALA A 12 8.09 5.95 27.62
C ALA A 12 6.81 5.87 26.77
N THR A 13 5.74 6.56 27.19
CA THR A 13 4.49 6.62 26.41
C THR A 13 4.64 7.46 25.15
N ALA A 14 5.37 8.58 25.21
CA ALA A 14 5.61 9.44 24.05
C ALA A 14 6.44 8.74 22.95
N GLU A 15 7.43 7.92 23.32
CA GLU A 15 8.20 7.14 22.35
C GLU A 15 7.39 5.99 21.73
N LEU A 16 6.59 5.29 22.53
CA LEU A 16 5.66 4.27 22.01
C LEU A 16 4.63 4.87 21.04
N GLN A 17 4.12 6.06 21.36
CA GLN A 17 3.14 6.74 20.52
C GLN A 17 3.76 7.26 19.21
N LYS A 18 5.01 7.77 19.25
CA LYS A 18 5.80 8.08 18.04
C LYS A 18 6.10 6.84 17.19
N ALA A 19 6.43 5.70 17.80
CA ALA A 19 6.68 4.45 17.09
C ALA A 19 5.41 3.89 16.42
N LEU A 20 4.24 4.04 17.06
CA LEU A 20 2.94 3.66 16.51
C LEU A 20 2.48 4.60 15.38
N GLN A 21 2.76 5.90 15.48
CA GLN A 21 2.45 6.85 14.40
C GLN A 21 3.37 6.69 13.19
N GLY A 22 4.64 6.29 13.38
CA GLY A 22 5.60 6.05 12.30
C GLY A 22 5.38 4.76 11.51
N SER A 23 4.63 3.79 12.06
CA SER A 23 4.46 2.44 11.46
C SER A 23 3.20 2.28 10.60
N ALA A 24 2.44 3.36 10.37
CA ALA A 24 1.19 3.32 9.62
C ALA A 24 1.29 3.76 8.15
N LYS A 25 2.49 3.88 7.56
CA LYS A 25 2.62 3.75 6.09
C LYS A 25 2.39 2.28 5.75
N ARG A 26 1.12 1.86 5.77
CA ARG A 26 0.67 0.55 5.30
C ARG A 26 1.21 0.40 3.89
N ARG A 27 2.30 -0.36 3.72
CA ARG A 27 2.79 -0.71 2.39
C ARG A 27 1.60 -1.24 1.60
N PRO A 28 1.37 -0.77 0.37
CA PRO A 28 0.23 -1.18 -0.41
C PRO A 28 0.17 -2.71 -0.45
N VAL A 29 -0.96 -3.26 0.01
CA VAL A 29 -1.16 -4.70 0.09
C VAL A 29 -1.07 -5.26 -1.31
N ALA A 30 -0.33 -6.36 -1.47
CA ALA A 30 -0.25 -7.05 -2.75
C ALA A 30 -1.61 -7.71 -3.05
N LEU A 31 -2.32 -7.19 -4.05
CA LEU A 31 -3.64 -7.65 -4.45
C LEU A 31 -3.52 -8.49 -5.73
N ASP A 32 -4.41 -9.46 -5.89
CA ASP A 32 -4.49 -10.26 -7.10
C ASP A 32 -5.12 -9.46 -8.26
N THR A 33 -4.79 -9.84 -9.49
CA THR A 33 -5.30 -9.20 -10.71
C THR A 33 -6.80 -8.90 -10.71
N PRO A 34 -7.73 -9.83 -10.36
CA PRO A 34 -9.16 -9.53 -10.38
C PRO A 34 -9.58 -8.52 -9.32
N THR A 35 -8.94 -8.50 -8.15
CA THR A 35 -9.25 -7.52 -7.10
C THR A 35 -8.80 -6.12 -7.51
N VAL A 36 -7.60 -5.99 -8.09
CA VAL A 36 -7.08 -4.70 -8.58
C VAL A 36 -7.94 -4.19 -9.73
N ALA A 37 -8.26 -5.07 -10.68
CA ALA A 37 -9.14 -4.80 -11.80
C ALA A 37 -10.51 -4.28 -11.34
N LYS A 38 -11.14 -4.99 -10.40
CA LYS A 38 -12.44 -4.59 -9.83
C LYS A 38 -12.34 -3.27 -9.07
N ARG A 39 -11.28 -3.08 -8.29
CA ARG A 39 -11.10 -1.89 -7.45
C ARG A 39 -10.93 -0.64 -8.30
N VAL A 40 -10.12 -0.72 -9.36
CA VAL A 40 -9.80 0.43 -10.21
C VAL A 40 -10.78 0.60 -11.38
N GLY A 41 -11.62 -0.40 -11.66
CA GLY A 41 -12.57 -0.37 -12.76
C GLY A 41 -11.96 -0.67 -14.13
N ILE A 42 -10.82 -1.37 -14.16
CA ILE A 42 -10.14 -1.78 -15.40
C ILE A 42 -10.24 -3.28 -15.62
N SER A 43 -10.02 -3.75 -16.86
CA SER A 43 -9.99 -5.18 -17.16
C SER A 43 -8.65 -5.81 -16.73
N GLY A 44 -8.69 -7.07 -16.25
CA GLY A 44 -7.46 -7.82 -15.92
C GLY A 44 -6.56 -8.08 -17.13
N SER A 45 -7.12 -8.09 -18.35
CA SER A 45 -6.36 -8.16 -19.59
C SER A 45 -5.60 -6.87 -19.88
N THR A 46 -6.13 -5.69 -19.51
CA THR A 46 -5.42 -4.41 -19.56
C THR A 46 -4.15 -4.44 -18.70
N LEU A 47 -4.25 -4.92 -17.45
CA LEU A 47 -3.09 -5.08 -16.56
C LEU A 47 -2.06 -6.07 -17.13
N SER A 48 -2.55 -7.22 -17.60
CA SER A 48 -1.69 -8.25 -18.21
C SER A 48 -1.02 -7.77 -19.50
N ARG A 49 -1.66 -6.85 -20.23
CA ARG A 49 -1.11 -6.20 -21.42
C ARG A 49 -0.08 -5.13 -21.03
N ALA A 50 -0.39 -4.27 -20.06
CA ALA A 50 0.54 -3.25 -19.56
C ALA A 50 1.85 -3.87 -19.05
N LYS A 51 1.78 -5.00 -18.34
CA LYS A 51 2.96 -5.76 -17.92
C LYS A 51 3.76 -6.34 -19.08
N ARG A 52 3.08 -6.90 -20.10
CA ARG A 52 3.76 -7.43 -21.30
C ARG A 52 4.39 -6.34 -22.16
N GLU A 53 3.80 -5.16 -22.21
CA GLU A 53 4.29 -3.99 -22.93
C GLU A 53 5.34 -3.19 -22.14
N GLY A 54 5.66 -3.57 -20.90
CA GLY A 54 6.62 -2.85 -20.06
C GLY A 54 6.15 -1.46 -19.59
N LYS A 55 4.84 -1.19 -19.64
CA LYS A 55 4.23 0.09 -19.26
C LYS A 55 3.88 0.14 -17.76
N LEU A 56 4.80 -0.34 -16.93
CA LEU A 56 4.68 -0.29 -15.47
C LEU A 56 5.62 0.80 -14.93
N PRO A 57 5.18 1.60 -13.95
CA PRO A 57 3.89 1.54 -13.26
C PRO A 57 2.72 2.07 -14.11
N TYR A 58 1.58 1.39 -14.03
CA TYR A 58 0.38 1.73 -14.81
C TYR A 58 -0.47 2.75 -14.05
N GLN A 59 -0.59 3.96 -14.59
CA GLN A 59 -1.35 5.06 -13.99
C GLN A 59 -2.76 5.12 -14.57
N VAL A 60 -3.74 5.25 -13.69
CA VAL A 60 -5.16 5.24 -14.06
C VAL A 60 -5.94 6.21 -13.18
N PRO A 61 -6.82 7.02 -13.78
CA PRO A 61 -7.70 7.88 -12.99
C PRO A 61 -8.70 7.01 -12.22
N PHE A 62 -8.75 7.19 -10.90
CA PHE A 62 -9.61 6.44 -9.99
C PHE A 62 -10.24 7.39 -8.96
N GLU A 63 -11.56 7.51 -8.93
CA GLU A 63 -12.32 8.32 -7.95
C GLU A 63 -11.79 9.75 -7.73
N GLY A 64 -11.38 10.45 -8.80
CA GLY A 64 -10.85 11.81 -8.71
C GLY A 64 -9.38 11.90 -8.26
N LYS A 65 -8.71 10.75 -8.15
CA LYS A 65 -7.30 10.57 -7.83
C LYS A 65 -6.56 9.81 -8.94
N THR A 66 -5.24 9.76 -8.84
CA THR A 66 -4.43 8.90 -9.73
C THR A 66 -4.03 7.64 -8.98
N ALA A 67 -4.54 6.50 -9.44
CA ALA A 67 -4.10 5.20 -8.97
C ALA A 67 -2.87 4.76 -9.75
N VAL A 68 -1.79 4.44 -9.04
CA VAL A 68 -0.55 3.91 -9.57
C VAL A 68 -0.51 2.41 -9.27
N ILE A 69 -0.48 1.60 -10.33
CA ILE A 69 -0.46 0.14 -10.22
C ILE A 69 0.92 -0.37 -10.63
N ASP A 70 1.62 -0.97 -9.67
CA ASP A 70 2.92 -1.59 -9.91
C ASP A 70 2.86 -3.11 -9.74
N PHE A 71 3.73 -3.82 -10.44
CA PHE A 71 3.83 -5.28 -10.31
C PHE A 71 4.62 -5.65 -9.05
N ALA A 72 4.02 -6.46 -8.19
CA ALA A 72 4.64 -6.86 -6.93
C ALA A 72 5.47 -8.14 -7.09
N TYR A 73 4.82 -9.23 -7.47
CA TYR A 73 5.43 -10.55 -7.67
C TYR A 73 4.45 -11.51 -8.34
N ARG A 74 4.95 -12.67 -8.78
CA ARG A 74 4.13 -13.77 -9.29
C ARG A 74 4.27 -14.98 -8.35
N ARG A 75 3.15 -15.59 -7.96
CA ARG A 75 3.13 -16.80 -7.11
C ARG A 75 2.08 -17.79 -7.62
N LYS A 76 2.43 -19.07 -7.73
CA LYS A 76 1.53 -20.14 -8.20
C LYS A 76 0.75 -19.75 -9.47
N ASN A 77 1.46 -19.25 -10.48
CA ASN A 77 0.89 -18.78 -11.75
C ASN A 77 -0.10 -17.61 -11.66
N LYS A 78 -0.18 -16.92 -10.51
CA LYS A 78 -0.99 -15.71 -10.30
C LYS A 78 -0.10 -14.49 -10.14
N ASP A 79 -0.52 -13.38 -10.74
CA ASP A 79 0.14 -12.09 -10.62
C ASP A 79 -0.45 -11.28 -9.48
N PHE A 80 0.44 -10.66 -8.69
CA PHE A 80 0.10 -9.78 -7.59
C PHE A 80 0.63 -8.38 -7.87
N TRP A 81 -0.13 -7.38 -7.46
CA TRP A 81 0.10 -5.97 -7.78
C TRP A 81 0.01 -5.11 -6.53
N ARG A 82 0.75 -4.01 -6.52
CA ARG A 82 0.64 -2.94 -5.53
C ARG A 82 -0.18 -1.82 -6.13
N LEU A 83 -1.16 -1.36 -5.37
CA LEU A 83 -1.99 -0.21 -5.72
C LEU A 83 -1.62 0.92 -4.76
N GLU A 84 -1.11 2.02 -5.30
CA GLU A 84 -0.88 3.26 -4.57
C GLU A 84 -1.91 4.29 -5.06
N GLU A 85 -2.65 4.90 -4.12
CA GLU A 85 -3.66 5.91 -4.40
C GLU A 85 -3.03 7.28 -4.05
N GLU A 86 -2.75 8.12 -5.06
CA GLU A 86 -2.26 9.50 -4.87
C GLU A 86 -3.45 10.49 -4.82
#